data_AF-A0A6L5NTD7-F1
#
_entry.id   AF-A0A6L5NTD7-F1
#
_cell.length_a   1.000
_cell.length_b   1.000
_cell.length_c   1.000
_cell.angle_alpha   90.00
_cell.angle_beta   90.00
_cell.angle_gamma   90.00
#
_symmetry.space_group_name_H-M   'P 1'
#
loop_
_entity.id
_entity.type
_entity.pdbx_description
1 polymer ?
#
loop_
_entity_poly.entity_id
_entity_poly.type
_entity_poly.pdbx_seq_one_letter_code
_entity_poly.pdbx_strand_id
1 'polypeptide(L)' 'MKIQIIVALVFFAIFAALLPGTHYIYLANADYYMGQFVTVSAVLLMWFSLVAGFVSLFFHKLKALYQSI' A
#
# COMPACT_ATOMS: atom_id res chain seq x y z
N MET A 1 -4.05 -8.70 17.92
CA MET A 1 -4.11 -7.23 17.75
C MET A 1 -2.74 -6.56 17.66
N LYS A 2 -1.81 -6.71 18.62
CA LYS A 2 -0.50 -6.01 18.60
C LYS A 2 0.29 -6.16 17.28
N ILE A 3 0.47 -7.40 16.80
CA ILE A 3 1.20 -7.67 15.54
C ILE A 3 0.50 -7.05 14.32
N GLN A 4 -0.83 -7.08 14.28
CA GLN A 4 -1.60 -6.50 13.16
C GLN A 4 -1.52 -4.98 13.12
N ILE A 5 -1.51 -4.34 14.29
CA ILE A 5 -1.31 -2.90 14.38
C ILE A 5 0.08 -2.52 13.85
N ILE A 6 1.12 -3.29 14.19
CA ILE A 6 2.48 -3.07 13.67
C ILE A 6 2.50 -3.22 12.15
N VAL A 7 1.90 -4.28 11.62
CA VAL A 7 1.82 -4.51 10.16
C VAL A 7 1.06 -3.36 9.48
N ALA A 8 -0.07 -2.93 10.04
CA ALA A 8 -0.83 -1.80 9.51
C ALA A 8 -0.01 -0.50 9.49
N LEU A 9 0.73 -0.22 10.56
CA LEU A 9 1.58 0.96 10.65
C LEU A 9 2.68 0.96 9.59
N VAL A 10 3.31 -0.19 9.32
CA VAL A 10 4.30 -0.32 8.25
C VAL A 10 3.67 -0.01 6.89
N PHE A 11 2.51 -0.59 6.59
CA PHE A 11 1.82 -0.34 5.33
C PHE A 11 1.35 1.12 5.17
N PHE A 12 0.88 1.74 6.25
CA PHE A 12 0.52 3.17 6.22
C PHE A 12 1.76 4.07 6.07
N ALA A 13 2.90 3.71 6.65
CA ALA A 13 4.15 4.43 6.45
C ALA A 13 4.60 4.36 4.98
N ILE A 14 4.52 3.18 4.35
CA ILE A 14 4.83 3.01 2.93
C ILE A 14 3.87 3.85 2.06
N PHE A 15 2.56 3.81 2.34
CA PHE A 15 1.58 4.65 1.66
C PHE A 15 1.91 6.14 1.79
N ALA A 16 2.16 6.61 3.01
CA ALA A 16 2.47 8.01 3.29
C ALA A 16 3.75 8.47 2.58
N ALA A 17 4.77 7.62 2.47
CA ALA A 17 5.99 7.93 1.73
C ALA A 17 5.76 7.99 0.21
N LEU A 18 4.97 7.05 -0.33
CA LEU A 18 4.69 6.98 -1.76
C LEU A 18 3.69 8.05 -2.25
N LEU A 19 2.84 8.59 -1.36
CA LEU A 19 1.86 9.62 -1.71
C LEU A 19 2.48 10.87 -2.37
N PRO A 20 3.49 11.54 -1.77
CA PRO A 20 4.27 12.55 -2.47
C PRO A 20 5.30 11.92 -3.42
N GLY A 21 5.87 10.76 -3.08
CA GLY A 21 6.96 10.13 -3.83
C GLY A 21 6.61 9.78 -5.29
N THR A 22 5.40 9.31 -5.53
CA THR A 22 4.91 8.94 -6.87
C THR A 22 4.86 10.13 -7.83
N HIS A 23 4.55 11.33 -7.34
CA HIS A 23 4.58 12.56 -8.14
C HIS A 23 6.01 12.94 -8.56
N TYR A 24 6.98 12.80 -7.66
CA TYR A 24 8.39 13.04 -7.99
C TYR A 24 8.93 12.01 -8.99
N ILE A 25 8.57 10.74 -8.82
CA ILE A 25 8.95 9.67 -9.77
C ILE A 25 8.38 9.95 -11.16
N TYR A 26 7.12 10.40 -11.24
CA TYR A 26 6.51 10.79 -12.51
C TYR A 26 7.26 11.96 -13.16
N LEU A 27 7.47 13.06 -12.44
CA LEU A 27 8.18 14.24 -12.98
C LEU A 27 9.59 13.89 -13.46
N ALA A 28 10.32 13.07 -12.70
CA ALA A 28 11.70 12.72 -13.02
C ALA A 28 11.83 11.78 -14.23
N ASN A 29 10.77 11.02 -14.57
CA ASN A 29 10.84 9.99 -15.60
C ASN A 29 9.73 10.10 -16.66
N ALA A 30 9.07 11.26 -16.78
CA ALA A 30 7.92 11.45 -17.67
C ALA A 30 8.26 11.18 -19.16
N ASP A 31 9.47 11.53 -19.57
CA ASP A 31 9.95 11.42 -20.95
C ASP A 31 10.46 10.01 -21.31
N TYR A 32 10.57 9.12 -20.33
CA TYR A 32 11.02 7.74 -20.54
C TYR A 32 9.84 6.78 -20.45
N TYR A 33 9.63 5.99 -21.51
CA TYR A 33 8.59 4.96 -21.55
C TYR A 33 8.71 3.96 -20.39
N MET A 34 9.94 3.56 -20.04
CA MET A 34 10.22 2.75 -18.84
C MET A 34 9.89 3.49 -17.52
N GLY A 35 10.10 4.79 -17.49
CA GLY A 35 9.76 5.67 -16.37
C GLY A 35 8.26 5.70 -16.04
N GLN A 36 7.42 5.64 -17.07
CA GLN A 36 5.97 5.59 -16.92
C GLN A 36 5.54 4.27 -16.26
N PHE A 37 6.11 3.12 -16.62
CA PHE A 37 5.83 1.84 -15.95
C PHE A 37 6.27 1.81 -14.49
N VAL A 38 7.43 2.40 -14.17
CA VAL A 38 7.89 2.54 -12.78
C VAL A 38 6.91 3.39 -11.97
N THR A 39 6.44 4.50 -12.55
CA THR A 39 5.43 5.37 -11.92
C THR A 39 4.14 4.61 -11.64
N VAL A 40 3.60 3.89 -12.64
CA VAL A 40 2.38 3.09 -12.48
C VAL A 40 2.56 2.03 -11.40
N SER A 41 3.71 1.34 -11.38
CA SER A 41 4.01 0.31 -10.38
C SER A 41 4.08 0.90 -8.97
N ALA A 42 4.69 2.07 -8.81
CA ALA A 42 4.75 2.77 -7.52
C ALA A 42 3.36 3.24 -7.06
N VAL A 43 2.50 3.70 -7.97
CA VAL A 43 1.10 4.06 -7.68
C VAL A 43 0.30 2.83 -7.25
N LEU A 44 0.43 1.71 -7.95
CA LEU A 44 -0.22 0.46 -7.57
C LEU A 44 0.25 -0.03 -6.19
N LEU A 45 1.56 0.03 -5.92
CA LEU A 45 2.13 -0.33 -4.62
C LEU A 45 1.62 0.57 -3.49
N MET A 46 1.49 1.88 -3.75
CA MET A 46 0.92 2.83 -2.81
C MET A 46 -0.51 2.42 -2.42
N TRP A 47 -1.40 2.26 -3.39
CA TRP A 47 -2.80 1.89 -3.13
C TRP A 47 -2.93 0.51 -2.49
N PHE A 48 -2.13 -0.46 -2.94
CA PHE A 48 -2.08 -1.79 -2.32
C PHE A 48 -1.69 -1.70 -0.84
N SER A 49 -0.71 -0.85 -0.51
CA SER A 49 -0.28 -0.64 0.88
C SER A 49 -1.42 -0.05 1.73
N LEU A 50 -2.19 0.91 1.22
CA LEU A 50 -3.36 1.43 1.94
C LEU A 50 -4.37 0.34 2.27
N VAL A 51 -4.74 -0.46 1.26
CA VAL A 51 -5.71 -1.55 1.41
C VAL A 51 -5.18 -2.62 2.36
N ALA A 52 -3.92 -3.04 2.21
CA ALA A 52 -3.28 -4.02 3.08
C ALA A 52 -3.21 -3.54 4.54
N GLY A 53 -2.95 -2.25 4.75
CA GLY A 53 -2.98 -1.62 6.07
C GLY A 53 -4.35 -1.81 6.74
N PHE A 54 -5.44 -1.45 6.06
CA PHE A 54 -6.79 -1.66 6.59
C PHE A 54 -7.13 -3.14 6.78
N VAL A 55 -6.89 -3.99 5.78
CA VAL A 55 -7.19 -5.42 5.85
C VAL A 55 -6.48 -6.08 7.03
N SER A 56 -5.22 -5.69 7.31
CA SER A 56 -4.47 -6.23 8.44
C SER A 56 -5.12 -5.90 9.79
N LEU A 57 -5.75 -4.72 9.95
CA LEU A 57 -6.46 -4.34 11.17
C LEU A 57 -7.78 -5.12 11.37
N PHE A 58 -8.45 -5.47 10.28
CA PHE A 58 -9.71 -6.21 10.31
C PHE A 58 -9.55 -7.74 10.18
N PHE A 59 -8.32 -8.23 10.04
CA PHE A 59 -8.05 -9.64 9.80
C PHE A 59 -8.61 -10.55 10.90
N HIS A 60 -8.68 -10.08 12.14
CA HIS A 60 -9.36 -10.81 13.23
C HIS A 60 -10.83 -11.10 12.94
N LYS A 61 -11.56 -10.11 12.44
CA LYS A 61 -13.00 -10.23 12.13
C LYS A 61 -13.20 -11.05 10.86
N LEU A 62 -12.36 -10.85 9.85
CA LEU A 62 -12.37 -11.65 8.61
C LEU A 62 -12.09 -13.13 8.89
N LYS A 63 -11.10 -13.44 9.72
CA LYS A 63 -10.78 -14.81 10.11
C LYS A 63 -11.91 -15.45 10.90
N ALA A 64 -12.51 -14.73 11.85
CA ALA A 64 -13.63 -15.23 12.63
C ALA A 64 -14.86 -15.55 11.77
N LEU A 65 -15.17 -14.69 10.79
CA LEU A 65 -16.24 -14.93 9.81
C LEU A 65 -15.96 -16.19 8.98
N TYR A 66 -14.74 -16.33 8.46
CA TYR A 66 -14.35 -17.51 7.67
C TYR A 66 -14.45 -18.82 8.45
N GLN A 67 -14.09 -18.81 9.74
CA GLN A 67 -14.20 -19.99 10.61
C GLN A 67 -15.62 -20.28 11.11
N SER A 68 -16.57 -19.38 10.87
CA SER A 68 -17.99 -19.55 11.23
C SER A 68 -18.84 -20.18 10.12
N ILE A 69 -18.24 -20.38 8.94
CA ILE A 69 -18.80 -21.06 7.78
C ILE A 69 -18.23 -22.48 7.75
#